data_AF-A0AAU3PKF1-F1
#
_entry.id   AF-A0AAU3PKF1-F1
#
_cell.length_a   1.000
_cell.length_b   1.000
_cell.length_c   1.000
_cell.angle_alpha   90.00
_cell.angle_beta   90.00
_cell.angle_gamma   90.00
#
_symmetry.space_group_name_H-M   'P 1'
#
loop_
_entity.id
_entity.type
_entity.pdbx_description
1 polymer ?
#
loop_
_entity_poly.entity_id
_entity_poly.type
_entity_poly.pdbx_seq_one_letter_code
_entity_poly.pdbx_strand_id
1 'polypeptide(L)'
;MKAAVREIWLPFNVPLEGRVPWMYLDVRGCVRTAVGVALDESAREFGSPTPGERVAALAASRRLPWRRGMRGPYASDTDIDAAWDTVKRRTDLVRGGCRHFERVTDLRLTNGAIDRLVFERLDEWETLMRGRLTRHRDGAVITPFAAFETWPADAQLGMLSMCWSMGPAFDFPRFEQAALCRDWLRCAAECRVYPEMGTVARRNERNQELFRNAFRVESTGSDPHRLLFTLP
;
A
#
# COMPACT_ATOMS: atom_id res chain seq x y z
N MET A 1 -10.70 4.06 10.03
CA MET A 1 -11.31 2.99 9.21
C MET A 1 -12.27 2.18 10.07
N LYS A 2 -13.23 1.47 9.47
CA LYS A 2 -14.12 0.54 10.18
C LYS A 2 -13.40 -0.77 10.56
N ALA A 3 -13.89 -1.44 11.60
CA ALA A 3 -13.30 -2.68 12.12
C ALA A 3 -13.21 -3.79 11.06
N ALA A 4 -14.30 -4.03 10.31
CA ALA A 4 -14.33 -5.04 9.25
C ALA A 4 -13.24 -4.85 8.17
N VAL A 5 -12.90 -3.58 7.85
CA VAL A 5 -11.83 -3.25 6.91
C VAL A 5 -10.47 -3.63 7.47
N ARG A 6 -10.22 -3.34 8.76
CA ARG A 6 -8.98 -3.70 9.43
C ARG A 6 -8.81 -5.22 9.53
N GLU A 7 -9.88 -5.93 9.87
CA GLU A 7 -9.88 -7.39 10.02
C GLU A 7 -9.56 -8.13 8.71
N ILE A 8 -10.15 -7.70 7.59
CA ILE A 8 -9.94 -8.36 6.31
C ILE A 8 -8.63 -7.94 5.60
N TRP A 9 -7.97 -6.87 6.06
CA TRP A 9 -6.93 -6.18 5.29
C TRP A 9 -5.80 -7.10 4.81
N LEU A 10 -5.23 -7.89 5.71
CA LEU A 10 -4.14 -8.81 5.36
C LEU A 10 -4.60 -9.93 4.40
N PRO A 11 -5.68 -10.68 4.69
CA PRO A 11 -6.25 -11.63 3.73
C PRO A 11 -6.57 -11.02 2.35
N PHE A 12 -7.04 -9.77 2.31
CA PHE A 12 -7.32 -9.05 1.07
C PHE A 12 -6.05 -8.70 0.30
N ASN A 13 -5.04 -8.14 0.97
CA ASN A 13 -3.91 -7.48 0.32
C ASN A 13 -2.71 -8.42 0.06
N VAL A 14 -2.51 -9.45 0.88
CA VAL A 14 -1.41 -10.41 0.72
C VAL A 14 -1.45 -11.13 -0.64
N PRO A 15 -2.60 -11.57 -1.19
CA PRO A 15 -2.66 -12.12 -2.54
C PRO A 15 -2.33 -11.14 -3.68
N LEU A 16 -2.26 -9.83 -3.39
CA LEU A 16 -1.96 -8.77 -4.36
C LEU A 16 -0.50 -8.34 -4.31
N GLU A 17 0.06 -8.24 -3.10
CA GLU A 17 1.42 -7.69 -2.85
C GLU A 17 2.45 -8.77 -2.46
N GLY A 18 1.98 -9.93 -2.02
CA GLY A 18 2.80 -10.93 -1.34
C GLY A 18 3.09 -10.57 0.11
N ARG A 19 3.60 -11.55 0.87
CA ARG A 19 4.08 -11.37 2.24
C ARG A 19 5.56 -11.74 2.29
N VAL A 20 6.41 -10.73 2.38
CA VAL A 20 7.86 -10.87 2.15
C VAL A 20 8.63 -10.47 3.42
N PRO A 21 9.26 -11.41 4.14
CA PRO A 21 9.99 -11.09 5.37
C PRO A 21 11.39 -10.52 5.12
N TRP A 22 11.86 -10.41 3.88
CA TRP A 22 13.18 -9.86 3.52
C TRP A 22 13.06 -8.60 2.67
N MET A 23 14.16 -7.83 2.59
CA MET A 23 14.27 -6.71 1.66
C MET A 23 14.36 -7.18 0.21
N TYR A 24 13.68 -6.53 -0.71
CA TYR A 24 13.72 -6.81 -2.14
C TYR A 24 13.58 -5.54 -2.97
N LEU A 25 13.87 -5.59 -4.28
CA LEU A 25 13.58 -4.48 -5.19
C LEU A 25 12.23 -4.68 -5.90
N ASP A 26 11.42 -3.62 -5.93
CA ASP A 26 10.26 -3.57 -6.82
C ASP A 26 10.67 -3.36 -8.30
N VAL A 27 9.67 -3.29 -9.18
CA VAL A 27 9.88 -3.10 -10.63
C VAL A 27 10.52 -1.76 -11.00
N ARG A 28 10.58 -0.80 -10.07
CA ARG A 28 11.23 0.51 -10.23
C ARG A 28 12.65 0.52 -9.65
N GLY A 29 13.08 -0.56 -9.00
CA GLY A 29 14.37 -0.65 -8.32
C GLY A 29 14.39 0.00 -6.94
N CYS A 30 13.24 0.19 -6.30
CA CYS A 30 13.14 0.69 -4.93
C CYS A 30 13.09 -0.47 -3.92
N VAL A 31 13.79 -0.32 -2.78
CA VAL A 31 13.79 -1.32 -1.71
C VAL A 31 12.44 -1.38 -1.00
N ARG A 32 11.85 -2.58 -0.95
CA ARG A 32 10.58 -2.93 -0.30
C ARG A 32 10.74 -4.08 0.69
N THR A 33 9.75 -4.28 1.55
CA THR A 33 9.60 -5.46 2.42
C THR A 33 8.12 -5.68 2.79
N ALA A 34 7.82 -6.66 3.64
CA ALA A 34 6.52 -6.94 4.20
C ALA A 34 5.46 -7.16 3.09
N VAL A 35 4.37 -6.40 3.10
CA VAL A 35 3.30 -6.47 2.10
C VAL A 35 3.42 -5.26 1.15
N GLY A 36 4.57 -5.14 0.48
CA GLY A 36 4.85 -4.05 -0.46
C GLY A 36 5.28 -2.71 0.18
N VAL A 37 5.63 -2.71 1.47
CA VAL A 37 5.99 -1.48 2.20
C VAL A 37 7.33 -0.93 1.70
N ALA A 38 7.33 0.35 1.33
CA ALA A 38 8.53 1.07 0.90
C ALA A 38 9.49 1.36 2.05
N LEU A 39 10.76 1.03 1.84
CA LEU A 39 11.90 1.50 2.64
C LEU A 39 12.74 2.54 1.90
N ASP A 40 12.44 2.75 0.62
CA ASP A 40 13.20 3.57 -0.31
C ASP A 40 12.23 4.14 -1.35
N GLU A 41 12.36 5.44 -1.60
CA GLU A 41 11.57 6.18 -2.59
C GLU A 41 12.48 6.94 -3.56
N SER A 42 13.62 6.34 -3.92
CA SER A 42 14.56 6.87 -4.92
C SER A 42 13.80 7.34 -6.17
N ALA A 43 13.97 8.60 -6.55
CA ALA A 43 13.18 9.21 -7.62
C ALA A 43 13.50 8.60 -9.01
N ARG A 44 14.74 8.14 -9.21
CA ARG A 44 15.22 7.59 -10.49
C ARG A 44 15.09 6.08 -10.51
N GLU A 45 14.33 5.55 -11.47
CA GLU A 45 14.20 4.11 -11.68
C GLU A 45 15.55 3.46 -11.94
N PHE A 46 15.85 2.38 -11.22
CA PHE A 46 17.13 1.66 -11.25
C PHE A 46 18.37 2.54 -10.98
N GLY A 47 18.18 3.78 -10.54
CA GLY A 47 19.26 4.72 -10.26
C GLY A 47 19.88 4.49 -8.90
N SER A 48 21.14 4.91 -8.77
CA SER A 48 21.75 5.09 -7.46
C SER A 48 21.00 6.19 -6.70
N PRO A 49 20.69 5.99 -5.41
CA PRO A 49 20.08 7.03 -4.58
C PRO A 49 21.04 8.21 -4.45
N THR A 50 20.50 9.42 -4.34
CA THR A 50 21.26 10.56 -3.82
C THR A 50 21.68 10.31 -2.37
N PRO A 51 22.67 11.03 -1.83
CA PRO A 51 23.05 10.90 -0.42
C PRO A 51 21.87 11.12 0.54
N GLY A 52 20.99 12.08 0.24
CA GLY A 52 19.80 12.36 1.05
C GLY A 52 18.76 11.23 1.01
N GLU A 53 18.46 10.71 -0.17
CA GLU A 53 17.54 9.56 -0.33
C GLU A 53 18.08 8.33 0.40
N ARG A 54 19.40 8.06 0.31
CA ARG A 54 20.01 6.96 1.04
C ARG A 54 19.89 7.13 2.55
N VAL A 55 20.16 8.33 3.08
CA VAL A 55 20.01 8.61 4.53
C VAL A 55 18.58 8.33 4.99
N ALA A 56 17.58 8.79 4.24
CA ALA A 56 16.17 8.54 4.55
C ALA A 56 15.84 7.04 4.50
N ALA A 57 16.33 6.33 3.48
CA ALA A 57 16.07 4.90 3.30
C ALA A 57 16.70 4.03 4.40
N LEU A 58 17.92 4.36 4.83
CA LEU A 58 18.57 3.69 5.96
C LEU A 58 17.83 3.97 7.27
N ALA A 59 17.41 5.22 7.50
CA ALA A 59 16.62 5.56 8.67
C ALA A 59 15.29 4.79 8.71
N ALA A 60 14.60 4.66 7.57
CA ALA A 60 13.38 3.85 7.46
C ALA A 60 13.66 2.35 7.72
N SER A 61 14.76 1.82 7.18
CA SER A 61 15.14 0.43 7.34
C SER A 61 15.50 0.06 8.78
N ARG A 62 16.25 0.93 9.49
CA ARG A 62 16.69 0.72 10.89
C ARG A 62 15.55 0.75 11.91
N ARG A 63 14.43 1.39 11.60
CA ARG A 63 13.23 1.37 12.47
C ARG A 63 12.59 0.00 12.58
N LEU A 64 12.87 -0.90 11.64
CA LEU A 64 12.26 -2.21 11.61
C LEU A 64 13.05 -3.24 12.44
N PRO A 65 12.37 -4.15 13.14
CA PRO A 65 13.01 -5.12 14.05
C PRO A 65 13.59 -6.31 13.27
N TRP A 66 14.58 -6.06 12.41
CA TRP A 66 15.26 -7.08 11.61
C TRP A 66 15.98 -8.08 12.49
N ARG A 67 15.88 -9.37 12.15
CA ARG A 67 16.57 -10.47 12.82
C ARG A 67 17.47 -11.21 11.86
N ARG A 68 18.57 -11.80 12.34
CA ARG A 68 19.36 -12.77 11.56
C ARG A 68 18.60 -14.09 11.50
N GLY A 69 18.09 -14.43 10.33
CA GLY A 69 17.09 -15.47 10.14
C GLY A 69 15.78 -15.19 10.89
N MET A 70 14.84 -16.13 10.86
CA MET A 70 13.52 -15.95 11.51
C MET A 70 13.59 -15.96 13.05
N ARG A 71 14.60 -16.65 13.61
CA ARG A 71 14.68 -16.93 15.05
C ARG A 71 15.92 -16.35 15.75
N GLY A 72 16.89 -15.82 15.01
CA GLY A 72 18.14 -15.32 15.58
C GLY A 72 18.03 -13.94 16.24
N PRO A 73 19.16 -13.37 16.68
CA PRO A 73 19.19 -12.08 17.37
C PRO A 73 18.76 -10.94 16.44
N TYR A 74 18.39 -9.80 17.05
CA TYR A 74 18.18 -8.56 16.29
C TYR A 74 19.47 -8.12 15.60
N ALA A 75 19.34 -7.61 14.37
CA ALA A 75 20.45 -7.08 13.60
C ALA A 75 20.89 -5.71 14.15
N SER A 76 22.18 -5.40 14.03
CA SER A 76 22.68 -4.06 14.32
C SER A 76 22.35 -3.09 13.19
N ASP A 77 22.38 -1.78 13.45
CA ASP A 77 22.21 -0.76 12.41
C ASP A 77 23.20 -0.93 11.26
N THR A 78 24.46 -1.27 11.56
CA THR A 78 25.50 -1.53 10.56
C THR A 78 25.16 -2.72 9.67
N ASP A 79 24.59 -3.79 10.23
CA ASP A 79 24.15 -4.94 9.45
C ASP A 79 22.95 -4.60 8.56
N ILE A 80 22.02 -3.80 9.07
CA ILE A 80 20.83 -3.35 8.34
C ILE A 80 21.26 -2.47 7.16
N ASP A 81 22.20 -1.54 7.37
CA ASP A 81 22.74 -0.70 6.32
C ASP A 81 23.41 -1.52 5.21
N ALA A 82 24.28 -2.46 5.61
CA ALA A 82 24.99 -3.32 4.67
C ALA A 82 24.02 -4.21 3.87
N ALA A 83 22.97 -4.72 4.52
CA ALA A 83 21.92 -5.49 3.87
C ALA A 83 21.13 -4.65 2.86
N TRP A 84 20.73 -3.43 3.24
CA TRP A 84 20.02 -2.51 2.34
C TRP A 84 20.87 -2.18 1.11
N ASP A 85 22.12 -1.79 1.31
CA ASP A 85 23.06 -1.47 0.23
C ASP A 85 23.30 -2.68 -0.70
N THR A 86 23.37 -3.89 -0.12
CA THR A 86 23.52 -5.13 -0.88
C THR A 86 22.30 -5.38 -1.75
N VAL A 87 21.09 -5.26 -1.20
CA VAL A 87 19.83 -5.42 -1.97
C VAL A 87 19.71 -4.34 -3.04
N LYS A 88 20.01 -3.08 -2.72
CA LYS A 88 19.91 -1.95 -3.65
C LYS A 88 20.76 -2.13 -4.91
N ARG A 89 21.91 -2.80 -4.79
CA ARG A 89 22.80 -3.10 -5.93
C ARG A 89 22.35 -4.26 -6.81
N ARG A 90 21.39 -5.09 -6.37
CA ARG A 90 20.95 -6.29 -7.11
C ARG A 90 19.84 -6.02 -8.13
N THR A 91 20.04 -5.00 -8.97
CA THR A 91 19.10 -4.67 -10.04
C THR A 91 18.97 -5.81 -11.07
N ASP A 92 19.96 -6.68 -11.16
CA ASP A 92 19.94 -7.91 -11.95
C ASP A 92 18.81 -8.88 -11.56
N LEU A 93 18.30 -8.81 -10.33
CA LEU A 93 17.27 -9.71 -9.82
C LEU A 93 15.84 -9.17 -9.97
N VAL A 94 15.64 -7.91 -10.37
CA VAL A 94 14.31 -7.26 -10.38
C VAL A 94 13.30 -8.04 -11.22
N ARG A 95 13.70 -8.56 -12.38
CA ARG A 95 12.81 -9.32 -13.28
C ARG A 95 12.32 -10.64 -12.68
N GLY A 96 13.03 -11.19 -11.68
CA GLY A 96 12.64 -12.40 -10.96
C GLY A 96 11.65 -12.14 -9.81
N GLY A 97 11.35 -10.88 -9.51
CA GLY A 97 10.49 -10.48 -8.39
C GLY A 97 11.09 -10.78 -7.02
N CYS A 98 10.30 -10.55 -5.98
CA CYS A 98 10.77 -10.56 -4.59
C CYS A 98 11.43 -11.87 -4.13
N ARG A 99 11.01 -13.03 -4.67
CA ARG A 99 11.56 -14.35 -4.28
C ARG A 99 13.05 -14.51 -4.60
N HIS A 100 13.53 -13.87 -5.65
CA HIS A 100 14.95 -13.94 -6.02
C HIS A 100 15.85 -13.22 -5.00
N PHE A 101 15.28 -12.32 -4.20
CA PHE A 101 16.01 -11.59 -3.16
C PHE A 101 16.11 -12.36 -1.84
N GLU A 102 15.39 -13.48 -1.67
CA GLU A 102 15.32 -14.20 -0.39
C GLU A 102 16.72 -14.55 0.14
N ARG A 103 17.62 -15.00 -0.73
CA ARG A 103 18.97 -15.44 -0.33
C ARG A 103 20.02 -14.33 -0.42
N VAL A 104 19.64 -13.09 -0.75
CA VAL A 104 20.60 -11.97 -0.89
C VAL A 104 21.13 -11.54 0.48
N THR A 105 20.30 -11.59 1.52
CA THR A 105 20.70 -11.33 2.90
C THR A 105 20.02 -12.32 3.84
N ASP A 106 20.52 -12.46 5.06
CA ASP A 106 19.90 -13.28 6.12
C ASP A 106 18.92 -12.47 7.00
N LEU A 107 18.69 -11.19 6.70
CA LEU A 107 17.81 -10.37 7.53
C LEU A 107 16.33 -10.69 7.28
N ARG A 108 15.58 -10.93 8.36
CA ARG A 108 14.16 -11.28 8.32
C ARG A 108 13.33 -10.50 9.33
N LEU A 109 12.12 -10.13 8.91
CA LEU A 109 11.05 -9.69 9.80
C LEU A 109 10.23 -10.90 10.27
N THR A 110 9.77 -10.86 11.52
CA THR A 110 8.80 -11.83 12.03
C THR A 110 7.40 -11.53 11.48
N ASN A 111 6.50 -12.51 11.54
CA ASN A 111 5.11 -12.28 11.14
C ASN A 111 4.45 -11.15 11.94
N GLY A 112 4.63 -11.10 13.26
CA GLY A 112 4.09 -10.00 14.07
C GLY A 112 4.72 -8.63 13.77
N ALA A 113 5.98 -8.59 13.31
CA ALA A 113 6.59 -7.34 12.84
C ALA A 113 6.00 -6.89 11.50
N ILE A 114 5.76 -7.82 10.57
CA ILE A 114 5.08 -7.54 9.30
C ILE A 114 3.68 -6.99 9.56
N ASP A 115 2.90 -7.62 10.43
CA ASP A 115 1.52 -7.21 10.69
C ASP A 115 1.48 -5.80 11.28
N ARG A 116 2.31 -5.53 12.29
CA ARG A 116 2.44 -4.18 12.87
C ARG A 116 2.80 -3.14 11.82
N LEU A 117 3.86 -3.40 11.03
CA LEU A 117 4.31 -2.47 9.99
C LEU A 117 3.21 -2.19 8.95
N VAL A 118 2.47 -3.23 8.54
CA VAL A 118 1.39 -3.08 7.58
C VAL A 118 0.26 -2.22 8.14
N PHE A 119 -0.15 -2.45 9.38
CA PHE A 119 -1.23 -1.69 10.00
C PHE A 119 -0.81 -0.25 10.36
N GLU A 120 0.41 -0.04 10.82
CA GLU A 120 0.97 1.31 11.02
C GLU A 120 0.96 2.11 9.71
N ARG A 121 1.40 1.49 8.60
CA ARG A 121 1.36 2.13 7.28
C ARG A 121 -0.08 2.36 6.79
N LEU A 122 -1.00 1.44 7.10
CA LEU A 122 -2.41 1.61 6.74
C LEU A 122 -3.05 2.79 7.48
N ASP A 123 -2.75 2.94 8.77
CA ASP A 123 -3.21 4.04 9.62
C ASP A 123 -2.61 5.39 9.14
N GLU A 124 -1.33 5.39 8.74
CA GLU A 124 -0.65 6.53 8.12
C GLU A 124 -1.32 6.93 6.79
N TRP A 125 -1.58 5.96 5.89
CA TRP A 125 -2.26 6.21 4.63
C TRP A 125 -3.67 6.75 4.79
N GLU A 126 -4.45 6.21 5.73
CA GLU A 126 -5.76 6.77 6.05
C GLU A 126 -5.64 8.24 6.46
N THR A 127 -4.70 8.54 7.36
CA THR A 127 -4.49 9.89 7.90
C THR A 127 -4.12 10.89 6.80
N LEU A 128 -3.12 10.54 5.97
CA LEU A 128 -2.65 11.39 4.88
C LEU A 128 -3.71 11.58 3.78
N MET A 129 -4.41 10.52 3.41
CA MET A 129 -5.46 10.57 2.40
C MET A 129 -6.62 11.46 2.86
N ARG A 130 -7.07 11.35 4.10
CA ARG A 130 -8.15 12.18 4.65
C ARG A 130 -7.79 13.67 4.74
N GLY A 131 -6.54 13.96 5.06
CA GLY A 131 -6.01 15.33 5.17
C GLY A 131 -5.66 15.97 3.82
N ARG A 132 -5.79 15.23 2.71
CA ARG A 132 -5.33 15.70 1.41
C ARG A 132 -6.14 16.89 0.91
N LEU A 133 -5.43 17.96 0.52
CA LEU A 133 -6.01 19.15 -0.09
C LEU A 133 -5.94 19.04 -1.62
N THR A 134 -7.06 19.30 -2.28
CA THR A 134 -7.17 19.32 -3.75
C THR A 134 -7.91 20.57 -4.20
N ARG A 135 -7.64 21.03 -5.42
CA ARG A 135 -8.37 22.16 -6.01
C ARG A 135 -9.58 21.63 -6.78
N HIS A 136 -10.78 22.02 -6.38
CA HIS A 136 -12.03 21.72 -7.08
C HIS A 136 -12.13 22.53 -8.38
N ARG A 137 -13.04 22.13 -9.28
CA ARG A 137 -13.18 22.73 -10.63
C ARG A 137 -13.57 24.21 -10.60
N ASP A 138 -14.24 24.66 -9.54
CA ASP A 138 -14.59 26.06 -9.29
C ASP A 138 -13.46 26.88 -8.64
N GLY A 139 -12.29 26.27 -8.41
CA GLY A 139 -11.13 26.90 -7.81
C GLY A 139 -11.04 26.77 -6.29
N ALA A 140 -12.06 26.24 -5.60
CA ALA A 140 -12.04 26.03 -4.16
C ALA A 140 -11.00 24.98 -3.74
N VAL A 141 -10.41 25.14 -2.55
CA VAL A 141 -9.55 24.12 -1.94
C VAL A 141 -10.42 23.25 -1.03
N ILE A 142 -10.44 21.95 -1.30
CA ILE A 142 -11.29 20.98 -0.60
C ILE A 142 -10.47 19.79 -0.10
N THR A 143 -11.02 19.09 0.89
CA THR A 143 -10.57 17.78 1.35
C THR A 143 -11.54 16.71 0.84
N PRO A 144 -11.32 16.13 -0.36
CA PRO A 144 -12.33 15.32 -1.06
C PRO A 144 -12.74 14.06 -0.27
N PHE A 145 -11.91 13.66 0.70
CA PHE A 145 -12.09 12.45 1.48
C PHE A 145 -12.30 12.71 2.98
N ALA A 146 -12.60 13.95 3.39
CA ALA A 146 -12.81 14.27 4.81
C ALA A 146 -13.90 13.40 5.47
N ALA A 147 -14.93 13.04 4.71
CA ALA A 147 -16.05 12.21 5.17
C ALA A 147 -15.77 10.69 5.16
N PHE A 148 -14.52 10.26 4.95
CA PHE A 148 -14.14 8.84 4.81
C PHE A 148 -14.71 7.92 5.90
N GLU A 149 -14.74 8.36 7.15
CA GLU A 149 -15.27 7.56 8.28
C GLU A 149 -16.74 7.16 8.10
N THR A 150 -17.51 7.97 7.37
CA THR A 150 -18.93 7.77 7.07
C THR A 150 -19.19 6.89 5.84
N TRP A 151 -18.16 6.56 5.06
CA TRP A 151 -18.31 5.72 3.88
C TRP A 151 -18.65 4.28 4.27
N PRO A 152 -19.35 3.50 3.41
CA PRO A 152 -19.51 2.06 3.59
C PRO A 152 -18.16 1.34 3.75
N ALA A 153 -18.13 0.23 4.50
CA ALA A 153 -16.91 -0.57 4.72
C ALA A 153 -16.22 -0.96 3.40
N ASP A 154 -16.98 -1.39 2.39
CA ASP A 154 -16.42 -1.73 1.08
C ASP A 154 -15.75 -0.52 0.39
N ALA A 155 -16.37 0.67 0.42
CA ALA A 155 -15.76 1.88 -0.15
C ALA A 155 -14.48 2.28 0.59
N GLN A 156 -14.43 2.11 1.92
CA GLN A 156 -13.21 2.34 2.69
C GLN A 156 -12.08 1.37 2.29
N LEU A 157 -12.39 0.08 2.16
CA LEU A 157 -11.42 -0.92 1.73
C LEU A 157 -10.91 -0.64 0.30
N GLY A 158 -11.80 -0.26 -0.63
CA GLY A 158 -11.43 0.08 -2.00
C GLY A 158 -10.50 1.29 -2.07
N MET A 159 -10.80 2.35 -1.31
CA MET A 159 -9.95 3.54 -1.22
C MET A 159 -8.58 3.24 -0.62
N LEU A 160 -8.52 2.51 0.49
CA LEU A 160 -7.24 2.13 1.11
C LEU A 160 -6.43 1.20 0.21
N SER A 161 -7.08 0.31 -0.55
CA SER A 161 -6.46 -0.52 -1.59
C SER A 161 -5.82 0.33 -2.70
N MET A 162 -6.49 1.39 -3.16
CA MET A 162 -5.90 2.34 -4.11
C MET A 162 -4.69 3.07 -3.51
N CYS A 163 -4.83 3.59 -2.28
CA CYS A 163 -3.73 4.26 -1.56
C CYS A 163 -2.53 3.34 -1.37
N TRP A 164 -2.75 2.05 -1.09
CA TRP A 164 -1.66 1.10 -0.92
C TRP A 164 -0.85 0.90 -2.20
N SER A 165 -1.54 0.87 -3.35
CA SER A 165 -0.91 0.64 -4.65
C SER A 165 -0.21 1.86 -5.22
N MET A 166 -0.74 3.06 -4.96
CA MET A 166 -0.32 4.29 -5.65
C MET A 166 0.17 5.40 -4.71
N GLY A 167 0.14 5.17 -3.40
CA GLY A 167 0.28 6.22 -2.39
C GLY A 167 -1.02 7.03 -2.20
N PRO A 168 -1.14 7.80 -1.11
CA PRO A 168 -2.33 8.56 -0.74
C PRO A 168 -2.49 9.84 -1.57
N ALA A 169 -1.43 10.25 -2.27
CA ALA A 169 -1.39 11.41 -3.15
C ALA A 169 -1.66 11.06 -4.62
N PHE A 170 -2.35 9.94 -4.90
CA PHE A 170 -2.74 9.57 -6.27
C PHE A 170 -3.61 10.67 -6.91
N ASP A 171 -3.44 10.90 -8.21
CA ASP A 171 -4.14 11.94 -8.96
C ASP A 171 -5.25 11.32 -9.84
N PHE A 172 -6.46 11.22 -9.29
CA PHE A 172 -7.62 10.63 -9.98
C PHE A 172 -8.82 11.59 -9.85
N PRO A 173 -8.81 12.73 -10.56
CA PRO A 173 -9.75 13.83 -10.31
C PRO A 173 -11.22 13.45 -10.55
N ARG A 174 -11.48 12.49 -11.46
CA ARG A 174 -12.84 11.98 -11.69
C ARG A 174 -13.32 11.05 -10.57
N PHE A 175 -12.43 10.22 -10.04
CA PHE A 175 -12.71 9.39 -8.88
C PHE A 175 -12.93 10.26 -7.64
N GLU A 176 -12.09 11.28 -7.44
CA GLU A 176 -12.20 12.22 -6.32
C GLU A 176 -13.55 12.93 -6.30
N GLN A 177 -13.97 13.44 -7.46
CA GLN A 177 -15.30 14.06 -7.59
C GLN A 177 -16.41 13.07 -7.26
N ALA A 178 -16.33 11.84 -7.79
CA ALA A 178 -17.32 10.80 -7.54
C ALA A 178 -17.38 10.45 -6.05
N ALA A 179 -16.24 10.29 -5.40
CA ALA A 179 -16.13 9.96 -3.98
C ALA A 179 -16.68 11.08 -3.09
N LEU A 180 -16.41 12.35 -3.44
CA LEU A 180 -16.98 13.51 -2.76
C LEU A 180 -18.52 13.51 -2.83
N CYS A 181 -19.08 13.13 -4.00
CA CYS A 181 -20.52 13.02 -4.21
C CYS A 181 -21.13 11.67 -3.77
N ARG A 182 -20.32 10.75 -3.20
CA ARG A 182 -20.73 9.36 -2.89
C ARG A 182 -21.31 8.61 -4.11
N ASP A 183 -20.90 8.98 -5.32
CA ASP A 183 -21.25 8.25 -6.55
C ASP A 183 -20.37 7.01 -6.68
N TRP A 184 -20.73 5.96 -5.95
CA TRP A 184 -19.91 4.75 -5.89
C TRP A 184 -19.85 3.99 -7.20
N LEU A 185 -20.86 4.08 -8.07
CA LEU A 185 -20.80 3.48 -9.39
C LEU A 185 -19.78 4.18 -10.27
N ARG A 186 -19.68 5.52 -10.18
CA ARG A 186 -18.61 6.27 -10.85
C ARG A 186 -17.25 6.00 -10.21
N CYS A 187 -17.15 5.89 -8.88
CA CYS A 187 -15.92 5.45 -8.22
C CYS A 187 -15.44 4.11 -8.77
N ALA A 188 -16.34 3.12 -8.92
CA ALA A 188 -16.00 1.84 -9.53
C ALA A 188 -15.44 2.02 -10.95
N ALA A 189 -16.07 2.84 -11.79
CA ALA A 189 -15.58 3.06 -13.15
C ALA A 189 -14.21 3.77 -13.22
N GLU A 190 -13.93 4.66 -12.27
CA GLU A 190 -12.74 5.52 -12.28
C GLU A 190 -11.57 4.99 -11.44
N CYS A 191 -11.74 3.93 -10.63
CA CYS A 191 -10.70 3.44 -9.72
C CYS A 191 -9.58 2.61 -10.39
N ARG A 192 -9.51 2.58 -11.73
CA ARG A 192 -8.66 1.65 -12.48
C ARG A 192 -7.21 2.15 -12.55
N VAL A 193 -6.29 1.35 -12.04
CA VAL A 193 -4.84 1.60 -12.08
C VAL A 193 -4.24 1.03 -13.36
N TYR A 194 -3.36 1.79 -14.00
CA TYR A 194 -2.65 1.41 -15.23
C TYR A 194 -1.13 1.44 -15.04
N PRO A 195 -0.36 0.63 -15.78
CA PRO A 195 -0.82 -0.40 -16.71
C PRO A 195 -1.42 -1.60 -15.97
N GLU A 196 -2.39 -2.25 -16.59
CA GLU A 196 -3.14 -3.35 -15.96
C GLU A 196 -2.46 -4.69 -16.23
N MET A 197 -1.44 -4.99 -15.44
CA MET A 197 -0.65 -6.21 -15.57
C MET A 197 -0.51 -6.92 -14.23
N GLY A 198 -0.46 -8.26 -14.28
CA GLY A 198 -0.26 -9.09 -13.09
C GLY A 198 -1.32 -8.85 -12.01
N THR A 199 -0.89 -8.57 -10.79
CA THR A 199 -1.78 -8.36 -9.65
C THR A 199 -2.56 -7.04 -9.71
N VAL A 200 -2.19 -6.10 -10.59
CA VAL A 200 -2.94 -4.85 -10.83
C VAL A 200 -4.32 -5.13 -11.41
N ALA A 201 -4.43 -6.07 -12.37
CA ALA A 201 -5.73 -6.46 -12.94
C ALA A 201 -6.68 -6.99 -11.85
N ARG A 202 -6.18 -7.90 -11.01
CA ARG A 202 -6.93 -8.43 -9.87
C ARG A 202 -7.29 -7.34 -8.85
N ARG A 203 -6.38 -6.39 -8.58
CA ARG A 203 -6.66 -5.25 -7.69
C ARG A 203 -7.77 -4.37 -8.27
N ASN A 204 -7.73 -4.08 -9.57
CA ASN A 204 -8.76 -3.30 -10.26
C ASN A 204 -10.13 -3.97 -10.19
N GLU A 205 -10.21 -5.28 -10.43
CA GLU A 205 -11.45 -6.05 -10.31
C GLU A 205 -12.05 -5.95 -8.90
N ARG A 206 -11.22 -6.19 -7.88
CA ARG A 206 -11.63 -6.10 -6.47
C ARG A 206 -12.05 -4.69 -6.08
N ASN A 207 -11.30 -3.66 -6.47
CA ASN A 207 -11.65 -2.28 -6.18
C ASN A 207 -12.99 -1.89 -6.82
N GLN A 208 -13.21 -2.29 -8.07
CA GLN A 208 -14.50 -2.08 -8.75
C GLN A 208 -15.66 -2.76 -8.02
N GLU A 209 -15.48 -4.01 -7.59
CA GLU A 209 -16.49 -4.74 -6.80
C GLU A 209 -16.80 -4.02 -5.49
N LEU A 210 -15.77 -3.58 -4.76
CA LEU A 210 -15.90 -2.86 -3.50
C LEU A 210 -16.76 -1.59 -3.65
N PHE A 211 -16.50 -0.78 -4.67
CA PHE A 211 -17.32 0.42 -4.90
C PHE A 211 -18.74 0.07 -5.38
N ARG A 212 -18.94 -0.99 -6.17
CA ARG A 212 -20.30 -1.48 -6.50
C ARG A 212 -21.05 -1.99 -5.26
N ASN A 213 -20.35 -2.62 -4.32
CA ASN A 213 -20.93 -3.05 -3.05
C ASN A 213 -21.32 -1.87 -2.18
N ALA A 214 -20.50 -0.81 -2.12
CA ALA A 214 -20.85 0.42 -1.42
C ALA A 214 -22.14 1.07 -1.97
N PHE A 215 -22.33 1.08 -3.29
CA PHE A 215 -23.60 1.47 -3.91
C PHE A 215 -24.77 0.63 -3.40
N ARG A 216 -24.63 -0.71 -3.41
CA ARG A 216 -25.68 -1.62 -2.93
C ARG A 216 -26.05 -1.29 -1.48
N VAL A 217 -25.07 -1.22 -0.58
CA VAL A 217 -25.26 -0.92 0.85
C VAL A 217 -26.12 0.32 1.05
N GLU A 218 -25.81 1.42 0.37
CA GLU A 218 -26.57 2.66 0.51
C GLU A 218 -27.96 2.58 -0.13
N SER A 219 -28.05 2.01 -1.34
CA SER A 219 -29.32 1.90 -2.08
C SER A 219 -30.35 1.02 -1.36
N THR A 220 -29.91 0.03 -0.59
CA THR A 220 -30.77 -0.92 0.13
C THR A 220 -30.87 -0.61 1.62
N GLY A 221 -30.18 0.40 2.13
CA GLY A 221 -30.13 0.72 3.56
C GLY A 221 -29.52 -0.40 4.41
N SER A 222 -28.62 -1.20 3.85
CA SER A 222 -27.92 -2.27 4.57
C SER A 222 -26.85 -1.70 5.52
N ASP A 223 -26.37 -2.52 6.45
CA ASP A 223 -25.39 -2.08 7.46
C ASP A 223 -24.06 -1.62 6.82
N PRO A 224 -23.69 -0.33 6.92
CA PRO A 224 -22.48 0.21 6.32
C PRO A 224 -21.20 -0.20 7.06
N HIS A 225 -21.30 -0.88 8.20
CA HIS A 225 -20.16 -1.40 8.97
C HIS A 225 -19.72 -2.80 8.54
N ARG A 226 -20.51 -3.49 7.74
CA ARG A 226 -20.20 -4.83 7.23
C ARG A 226 -19.70 -4.76 5.80
N LEU A 227 -18.75 -5.64 5.49
CA LEU A 227 -18.32 -5.86 4.12
C LEU A 227 -19.34 -6.76 3.42
N LEU A 228 -19.74 -6.38 2.20
CA LEU A 228 -20.36 -7.31 1.26
C LEU A 228 -19.31 -8.10 0.47
N PHE A 229 -18.10 -7.55 0.33
CA PHE A 229 -16.97 -8.24 -0.30
C PHE A 229 -16.63 -9.52 0.45
N THR A 230 -16.40 -10.59 -0.32
CA THR A 230 -15.95 -11.88 0.18
C THR A 230 -14.64 -12.26 -0.51
N LEU A 231 -13.77 -12.95 0.23
CA LEU A 231 -12.52 -13.45 -0.36
C LEU A 231 -12.87 -14.62 -1.30
N PRO A 232 -12.28 -14.66 -2.50
CA PRO A 232 -12.42 -15.80 -3.41
C PRO A 232 -11.72 -17.06 -2.87
#